data_AF-A0A7H8IHV7-F1
#
_entry.id   AF-A0A7H8IHV7-F1
#
_cell.length_a   1.000
_cell.length_b   1.000
_cell.length_c   1.000
_cell.angle_alpha   90.00
_cell.angle_beta   90.00
_cell.angle_gamma   90.00
#
_symmetry.space_group_name_H-M   'P 1'
#
loop_
_entity.id
_entity.type
_entity.pdbx_description
1 polymer ?
#
loop_
_entity_poly.entity_id
_entity_poly.type
_entity_poly.pdbx_seq_one_letter_code
_entity_poly.pdbx_strand_id
1 'polypeptide(L)'
;MAPEPAPSPYDNVRTLHGGAEPGIDRMPPQDLEAEQSVLGAMLLSAAAIDDVVAAMDPADHYRPAHETIHRAIRELHDQGQPVDPITLTHHLDKRGDLARVGGASYLHTLVQTVPTTANAEYYAEIVRDKADRRRLIEAGNRLAQLAAEPGTDAEEVRATMLAEVTALAPSPAGQESDSAGTPAGPPNPLYDPHSSIRRPHRPGPTPHPDVFCGWVGETVRELDPTTEADPVAVLANLLSAAGAVIGRRPHLMVGNDRHPCLIWALTIGPTSSGRKGSATSTVRRVLAEALPDFFGPEHTPRGLNSGEGLIEYVKDDDSEDANPASVDKRLWVLESEYAVTMSRGRREGSSLPGVLRQAWDGDSLGSMVRDSLKATDPHIAILGHITPEEFRAKMQDSEMAGGTYNRFLPIFCHRNLILPGSRGASPELVTNLATGWRTVLADAAQVDEVKFSPDAWALYCDEVYPALSEDDAAGGVIAQFTARAAPYVQRTAMVYALCDHTDTIAEHHMRAAWHLLDYARASAVHLLGNVSGDPKVDKLATAVRAAGADGLTGEQVRKLFKSTGKAERERLTAALLDLPGYSRTQKPTAGRPTTVLAYTG
;
A
#
# COMPACT_ATOMS: atom_id res chain seq x y z
N MET A 1 -57.18 24.59 37.77
CA MET A 1 -56.35 24.79 36.57
C MET A 1 -54.93 25.02 37.08
N ALA A 2 -54.18 23.93 37.25
CA ALA A 2 -52.78 24.00 37.70
C ALA A 2 -51.91 24.36 36.48
N PRO A 3 -50.84 25.17 36.66
CA PRO A 3 -49.99 25.58 35.56
C PRO A 3 -49.21 24.37 35.01
N GLU A 4 -49.10 24.27 33.69
CA GLU A 4 -48.22 23.29 33.04
C GLU A 4 -46.77 23.49 33.50
N PRO A 5 -46.04 22.41 33.79
CA PRO A 5 -44.62 22.49 34.13
C PRO A 5 -43.82 22.99 32.92
N ALA A 6 -42.84 23.85 33.19
CA ALA A 6 -41.92 24.34 32.16
C ALA A 6 -41.17 23.15 31.50
N PRO A 7 -40.95 23.18 30.17
CA PRO A 7 -40.25 22.12 29.47
C PRO A 7 -38.82 21.97 29.97
N SER A 8 -38.35 20.74 30.03
CA SER A 8 -37.02 20.39 30.53
C SER A 8 -35.94 20.98 29.60
N PRO A 9 -34.87 21.60 30.14
CA PRO A 9 -33.77 22.13 29.33
C PRO A 9 -32.95 21.05 28.60
N TYR A 10 -33.38 19.78 28.67
CA TYR A 10 -32.75 18.62 28.03
C TYR A 10 -33.66 17.91 27.01
N ASP A 11 -34.79 18.50 26.61
CA ASP A 11 -35.67 17.90 25.58
C ASP A 11 -35.00 17.78 24.19
N ASN A 12 -33.83 18.41 24.00
CA ASN A 12 -32.97 18.31 22.83
C ASN A 12 -31.85 17.25 22.96
N VAL A 13 -31.74 16.56 24.09
CA VAL A 13 -30.80 15.46 24.29
C VAL A 13 -31.49 14.15 23.91
N ARG A 14 -31.15 13.59 22.75
CA ARG A 14 -31.53 12.20 22.44
C ARG A 14 -30.97 11.28 23.52
N THR A 15 -31.84 10.55 24.21
CA THR A 15 -31.44 9.45 25.10
C THR A 15 -30.53 8.48 24.34
N LEU A 16 -29.27 8.34 24.77
CA LEU A 16 -28.27 7.43 24.17
C LEU A 16 -28.68 5.96 24.27
N HIS A 17 -29.58 5.65 25.20
CA HIS A 17 -30.31 4.40 25.20
C HIS A 17 -31.70 4.69 24.64
N GLY A 18 -31.93 4.28 23.40
CA GLY A 18 -33.30 4.03 22.95
C GLY A 18 -33.98 3.16 24.00
N GLY A 19 -35.20 3.53 24.39
CA GLY A 19 -36.04 2.60 25.14
C GLY A 19 -35.98 1.24 24.47
N ALA A 20 -35.87 0.18 25.25
CA ALA A 20 -35.84 -1.19 24.75
C ALA A 20 -37.03 -1.41 23.81
N GLU A 21 -36.80 -1.26 22.50
CA GLU A 21 -37.74 -1.75 21.51
C GLU A 21 -37.72 -3.27 21.64
N PRO A 22 -38.87 -3.92 21.91
CA PRO A 22 -38.94 -5.35 21.97
C PRO A 22 -38.69 -5.92 20.57
N GLY A 23 -37.61 -6.68 20.41
CA GLY A 23 -37.43 -7.63 19.32
C GLY A 23 -37.03 -7.02 17.98
N ILE A 24 -35.75 -6.69 17.81
CA ILE A 24 -35.14 -6.81 16.49
C ILE A 24 -34.99 -8.31 16.21
N ASP A 25 -36.03 -8.91 15.64
CA ASP A 25 -35.99 -10.25 15.03
C ASP A 25 -35.16 -10.17 13.73
N ARG A 26 -33.88 -9.82 13.86
CA ARG A 26 -32.91 -9.96 12.78
C ARG A 26 -32.45 -11.39 12.80
N MET A 27 -32.96 -12.14 11.84
CA MET A 27 -32.50 -13.48 11.50
C MET A 27 -30.96 -13.53 11.62
N PRO A 28 -30.38 -14.47 12.39
CA PRO A 28 -28.95 -14.50 12.65
C PRO A 28 -28.13 -14.51 11.35
N PRO A 29 -26.94 -13.89 11.32
CA PRO A 29 -26.08 -13.89 10.13
C PRO A 29 -25.89 -15.29 9.57
N GLN A 30 -26.29 -15.50 8.32
CA GLN A 30 -26.20 -16.79 7.63
C GLN A 30 -26.00 -16.58 6.12
N ASP A 31 -25.46 -17.58 5.45
CA ASP A 31 -25.40 -17.66 3.99
C ASP A 31 -25.63 -19.11 3.58
N LEU A 32 -26.88 -19.44 3.27
CA LEU A 32 -27.28 -20.82 3.00
C LEU A 32 -26.75 -21.34 1.66
N GLU A 33 -26.54 -20.46 0.69
CA GLU A 33 -25.96 -20.81 -0.60
C GLU A 33 -24.48 -21.15 -0.46
N ALA A 34 -23.74 -20.37 0.34
CA ALA A 34 -22.36 -20.67 0.68
C ALA A 34 -22.24 -21.99 1.44
N GLU A 35 -23.09 -22.25 2.45
CA GLU A 35 -23.07 -23.52 3.18
C GLU A 35 -23.36 -24.72 2.27
N GLN A 36 -24.34 -24.61 1.37
CA GLN A 36 -24.63 -25.65 0.39
C GLN A 36 -23.46 -25.86 -0.57
N SER A 37 -22.79 -24.76 -0.95
CA SER A 37 -21.65 -24.81 -1.85
C SER A 37 -20.41 -25.46 -1.23
N VAL A 38 -20.16 -25.23 0.06
CA VAL A 38 -19.10 -25.91 0.82
C VAL A 38 -19.35 -27.43 0.82
N LEU A 39 -20.54 -27.86 1.25
CA LEU A 39 -20.87 -29.28 1.34
C LEU A 39 -20.85 -29.97 -0.03
N GLY A 40 -21.36 -29.30 -1.07
CA GLY A 40 -21.31 -29.82 -2.43
C GLY A 40 -19.89 -29.97 -2.95
N ALA A 41 -18.98 -29.04 -2.64
CA ALA A 41 -17.58 -29.09 -3.07
C ALA A 41 -16.84 -30.23 -2.37
N MET A 42 -17.07 -30.40 -1.06
CA MET A 42 -16.53 -31.52 -0.28
C MET A 42 -16.99 -32.88 -0.80
N LEU A 43 -18.23 -32.99 -1.31
CA LEU A 43 -18.77 -34.21 -1.91
C LEU A 43 -18.26 -34.48 -3.34
N LEU A 44 -17.64 -33.48 -3.98
CA LEU A 44 -17.11 -33.59 -5.35
C LEU A 44 -15.62 -33.88 -5.39
N SER A 45 -14.85 -33.45 -4.38
CA SER A 45 -13.39 -33.54 -4.39
C SER A 45 -12.82 -33.73 -2.98
N ALA A 46 -11.96 -34.73 -2.80
CA ALA A 46 -11.24 -34.94 -1.55
C ALA A 46 -10.31 -33.76 -1.19
N ALA A 47 -9.66 -33.13 -2.19
CA ALA A 47 -8.83 -31.95 -1.93
C ALA A 47 -9.64 -30.77 -1.37
N ALA A 48 -10.91 -30.63 -1.78
CA ALA A 48 -11.78 -29.61 -1.23
C ALA A 48 -12.19 -29.89 0.22
N ILE A 49 -12.12 -31.15 0.67
CA ILE A 49 -12.31 -31.50 2.09
C ILE A 49 -11.15 -30.96 2.91
N ASP A 50 -9.91 -31.17 2.47
CA ASP A 50 -8.71 -30.68 3.15
C ASP A 50 -8.72 -29.15 3.28
N ASP A 51 -9.03 -28.43 2.20
CA ASP A 51 -9.10 -26.97 2.17
C ASP A 51 -10.20 -26.43 3.12
N VAL A 52 -11.38 -27.07 3.13
CA VAL A 52 -12.51 -26.65 3.99
C VAL A 52 -12.23 -26.96 5.47
N VAL A 53 -11.65 -28.11 5.78
CA VAL A 53 -11.30 -28.50 7.16
C VAL A 53 -10.24 -27.57 7.75
N ALA A 54 -9.33 -27.03 6.92
CA ALA A 54 -8.39 -26.00 7.35
C ALA A 54 -9.07 -24.64 7.59
N ALA A 55 -10.14 -24.34 6.85
CA ALA A 55 -10.77 -23.03 6.86
C ALA A 55 -11.91 -22.86 7.88
N MET A 56 -12.72 -23.88 8.17
CA MET A 56 -13.90 -23.77 9.05
C MET A 56 -14.20 -25.06 9.83
N ASP A 57 -14.86 -24.95 10.99
CA ASP A 57 -15.36 -26.10 11.77
C ASP A 57 -16.80 -26.46 11.35
N PRO A 58 -17.24 -27.74 11.42
CA PRO A 58 -18.64 -28.10 11.24
C PRO A 58 -19.65 -27.24 12.03
N ALA A 59 -19.29 -26.80 13.25
CA ALA A 59 -20.15 -25.95 14.08
C ALA A 59 -20.34 -24.51 13.54
N ASP A 60 -19.58 -24.12 12.51
CA ASP A 60 -19.72 -22.81 11.84
C ASP A 60 -20.93 -22.76 10.90
N HIS A 61 -21.59 -23.89 10.60
CA HIS A 61 -22.83 -23.88 9.83
C HIS A 61 -23.98 -23.29 10.64
N TYR A 62 -24.83 -22.48 10.00
CA TYR A 62 -26.08 -22.01 10.59
C TYR A 62 -27.11 -23.12 10.69
N ARG A 63 -27.20 -23.99 9.67
CA ARG A 63 -28.16 -25.10 9.67
C ARG A 63 -27.60 -26.33 10.39
N PRO A 64 -28.29 -26.85 11.41
CA PRO A 64 -27.87 -28.09 12.08
C PRO A 64 -27.77 -29.30 11.14
N ALA A 65 -28.59 -29.32 10.07
CA ALA A 65 -28.50 -30.33 9.02
C ALA A 65 -27.15 -30.28 8.28
N HIS A 66 -26.64 -29.07 7.97
CA HIS A 66 -25.37 -28.88 7.28
C HIS A 66 -24.18 -29.22 8.18
N GLU A 67 -24.22 -28.82 9.46
CA GLU A 67 -23.25 -29.25 10.48
C GLU A 67 -23.15 -30.79 10.55
N THR A 68 -24.30 -31.46 10.59
CA THR A 68 -24.38 -32.93 10.66
C THR A 68 -23.77 -33.58 9.41
N ILE A 69 -24.06 -33.03 8.23
CA ILE A 69 -23.47 -33.50 6.96
C ILE A 69 -21.96 -33.29 6.95
N HIS A 70 -21.47 -32.10 7.31
CA HIS A 70 -20.03 -31.78 7.35
C HIS A 70 -19.29 -32.75 8.29
N ARG A 71 -19.81 -32.95 9.51
CA ARG A 71 -19.23 -33.88 10.47
C ARG A 71 -19.14 -35.31 9.91
N ALA A 72 -20.19 -35.77 9.25
CA ALA A 72 -20.22 -37.09 8.61
C ALA A 72 -19.23 -37.21 7.44
N ILE A 73 -19.05 -36.15 6.64
CA ILE A 73 -18.03 -36.10 5.59
C ILE A 73 -16.62 -36.23 6.20
N ARG A 74 -16.33 -35.44 7.24
CA ARG A 74 -15.03 -35.45 7.91
C ARG A 74 -14.70 -36.82 8.48
N GLU A 75 -15.65 -37.48 9.16
CA GLU A 75 -15.46 -38.82 9.70
C GLU A 75 -15.12 -39.87 8.63
N LEU A 76 -15.79 -39.82 7.47
CA LEU A 76 -15.51 -40.71 6.35
C LEU A 76 -14.13 -40.44 5.76
N HIS A 77 -13.77 -39.16 5.61
CA HIS A 77 -12.47 -38.73 5.12
C HIS A 77 -11.32 -39.17 6.05
N ASP A 78 -11.47 -38.98 7.36
CA ASP A 78 -10.50 -39.39 8.38
C ASP A 78 -10.30 -40.92 8.42
N GLN A 79 -11.31 -41.69 8.02
CA GLN A 79 -11.24 -43.15 7.87
C GLN A 79 -10.66 -43.61 6.52
N GLY A 80 -10.28 -42.67 5.65
CA GLY A 80 -9.81 -42.95 4.30
C GLY A 80 -10.87 -43.55 3.38
N GLN A 81 -12.16 -43.37 3.69
CA GLN A 81 -13.26 -43.84 2.86
C GLN A 81 -13.63 -42.81 1.79
N PRO A 82 -14.07 -43.25 0.59
CA PRO A 82 -14.57 -42.33 -0.43
C PRO A 82 -15.73 -41.49 0.09
N VAL A 83 -15.66 -40.18 -0.11
CA VAL A 83 -16.72 -39.24 0.27
C VAL A 83 -17.47 -38.84 -0.99
N ASP A 84 -18.66 -39.41 -1.16
CA ASP A 84 -19.59 -39.12 -2.24
C ASP A 84 -21.04 -39.25 -1.74
N PRO A 85 -22.06 -38.76 -2.47
CA PRO A 85 -23.44 -38.80 -1.99
C PRO A 85 -23.97 -40.20 -1.61
N ILE A 86 -23.51 -41.27 -2.28
CA ILE A 86 -23.97 -42.64 -2.00
C ILE A 86 -23.32 -43.13 -0.70
N THR A 87 -22.00 -42.96 -0.58
CA THR A 87 -21.27 -43.39 0.62
C THR A 87 -21.72 -42.61 1.86
N LEU A 88 -21.93 -41.31 1.71
CA LEU A 88 -22.46 -40.45 2.77
C LEU A 88 -23.90 -40.83 3.16
N THR A 89 -24.76 -41.17 2.19
CA THR A 89 -26.14 -41.64 2.47
C THR A 89 -26.12 -42.87 3.37
N HIS A 90 -25.31 -43.88 3.03
CA HIS A 90 -25.22 -45.11 3.81
C HIS A 90 -24.63 -44.88 5.22
N HIS A 91 -23.67 -43.96 5.36
CA HIS A 91 -23.10 -43.57 6.66
C HIS A 91 -24.14 -42.86 7.55
N LEU A 92 -24.90 -41.93 6.98
CA LEU A 92 -25.96 -41.20 7.71
C LEU A 92 -27.16 -42.09 8.06
N ASP A 93 -27.50 -43.07 7.21
CA ASP A 93 -28.59 -44.02 7.46
C ASP A 93 -28.26 -44.95 8.64
N LYS A 94 -27.02 -45.46 8.69
CA LYS A 94 -26.54 -46.28 9.81
C LYS A 94 -26.58 -45.56 11.16
N ARG A 95 -26.44 -44.23 11.16
CA ARG A 95 -26.51 -43.39 12.37
C ARG A 95 -27.92 -42.92 12.70
N GLY A 96 -28.89 -43.16 11.82
CA GLY A 96 -30.27 -42.70 11.97
C GLY A 96 -30.47 -41.20 11.70
N ASP A 97 -29.49 -40.51 11.11
CA ASP A 97 -29.52 -39.06 10.87
C ASP A 97 -29.98 -38.69 9.46
N LEU A 98 -30.06 -39.65 8.53
CA LEU A 98 -30.40 -39.42 7.11
C LEU A 98 -31.73 -38.65 6.93
N ALA A 99 -32.76 -39.01 7.69
CA ALA A 99 -34.05 -38.33 7.63
C ALA A 99 -33.98 -36.87 8.13
N ARG A 100 -33.11 -36.59 9.11
CA ARG A 100 -32.96 -35.26 9.74
C ARG A 100 -32.25 -34.26 8.84
N VAL A 101 -31.40 -34.73 7.93
CA VAL A 101 -30.64 -33.88 7.01
C VAL A 101 -31.34 -33.64 5.66
N GLY A 102 -32.56 -34.16 5.47
CA GLY A 102 -33.33 -33.99 4.23
C GLY A 102 -33.30 -35.18 3.26
N GLY A 103 -32.72 -36.31 3.68
CA GLY A 103 -32.71 -37.55 2.92
C GLY A 103 -31.67 -37.60 1.79
N ALA A 104 -31.58 -38.77 1.13
CA ALA A 104 -30.59 -39.01 0.07
C ALA A 104 -30.71 -38.03 -1.11
N SER A 105 -31.92 -37.57 -1.42
CA SER A 105 -32.15 -36.59 -2.49
C SER A 105 -31.48 -35.25 -2.20
N TYR A 106 -31.42 -34.82 -0.94
CA TYR A 106 -30.80 -33.55 -0.58
C TYR A 106 -29.29 -33.54 -0.81
N LEU A 107 -28.61 -34.66 -0.53
CA LEU A 107 -27.18 -34.79 -0.76
C LEU A 107 -26.82 -34.68 -2.24
N HIS A 108 -27.66 -35.21 -3.12
CA HIS A 108 -27.50 -35.01 -4.57
C HIS A 108 -27.75 -33.56 -5.00
N THR A 109 -28.68 -32.86 -4.36
CA THR A 109 -28.91 -31.42 -4.61
C THR A 109 -27.68 -30.58 -4.23
N LEU A 110 -27.01 -30.89 -3.12
CA LEU A 110 -25.78 -30.19 -2.70
C LEU A 110 -24.69 -30.24 -3.78
N VAL A 111 -24.47 -31.43 -4.35
CA VAL A 111 -23.51 -31.61 -5.46
C VAL A 111 -23.89 -30.80 -6.70
N GLN A 112 -25.19 -30.70 -7.01
CA GLN A 112 -25.67 -29.94 -8.16
C GLN A 112 -25.63 -28.42 -7.98
N THR A 113 -25.55 -27.94 -6.73
CA THR A 113 -25.56 -26.51 -6.41
C THR A 113 -24.18 -25.87 -6.65
N VAL A 114 -23.11 -26.67 -6.69
CA VAL A 114 -21.74 -26.18 -6.81
C VAL A 114 -21.29 -26.09 -8.27
N PRO A 115 -20.92 -24.89 -8.76
CA PRO A 115 -20.42 -24.73 -10.13
C PRO A 115 -18.97 -25.21 -10.30
N THR A 116 -18.14 -25.16 -9.25
CA THR A 116 -16.76 -25.66 -9.25
C THR A 116 -16.25 -25.88 -7.82
N THR A 117 -15.39 -26.88 -7.63
CA THR A 117 -14.71 -27.16 -6.36
C THR A 117 -13.54 -26.22 -6.06
N ALA A 118 -13.04 -25.47 -7.06
CA ALA A 118 -11.88 -24.59 -6.90
C ALA A 118 -12.09 -23.41 -5.94
N ASN A 119 -13.34 -23.10 -5.58
CA ASN A 119 -13.70 -22.02 -4.67
C ASN A 119 -14.15 -22.53 -3.28
N ALA A 120 -13.89 -23.80 -2.94
CA ALA A 120 -14.36 -24.41 -1.69
C ALA A 120 -13.88 -23.64 -0.45
N GLU A 121 -12.59 -23.26 -0.41
CA GLU A 121 -11.99 -22.44 0.65
C GLU A 121 -12.69 -21.08 0.77
N TYR A 122 -12.92 -20.39 -0.36
CA TYR A 122 -13.60 -19.09 -0.39
C TYR A 122 -15.04 -19.17 0.17
N TYR A 123 -15.79 -20.21 -0.16
CA TYR A 123 -17.14 -20.40 0.41
C TYR A 123 -17.08 -20.74 1.90
N ALA A 124 -16.09 -21.52 2.34
CA ALA A 124 -15.88 -21.84 3.76
C ALA A 124 -15.56 -20.59 4.59
N GLU A 125 -14.74 -19.68 4.06
CA GLU A 125 -14.46 -18.39 4.71
C GLU A 125 -15.72 -17.52 4.87
N ILE A 126 -16.62 -17.53 3.89
CA ILE A 126 -17.92 -16.83 4.00
C ILE A 126 -18.72 -17.41 5.17
N VAL A 127 -18.81 -18.74 5.28
CA VAL A 127 -19.56 -19.40 6.37
C VAL A 127 -18.93 -19.10 7.73
N ARG A 128 -17.60 -19.14 7.83
CA ARG A 128 -16.85 -18.78 9.04
C ARG A 128 -17.11 -17.32 9.46
N ASP A 129 -17.04 -16.36 8.54
CA ASP A 129 -17.36 -14.95 8.87
C ASP A 129 -18.79 -14.79 9.42
N LYS A 130 -19.76 -15.54 8.88
CA LYS A 130 -21.13 -15.55 9.43
C LYS A 130 -21.18 -16.18 10.81
N ALA A 131 -20.45 -17.27 11.04
CA ALA A 131 -20.36 -17.92 12.35
C ALA A 131 -19.75 -17.01 13.41
N ASP A 132 -18.66 -16.31 13.09
CA ASP A 132 -18.00 -15.37 14.00
C ASP A 132 -18.92 -14.21 14.36
N ARG A 133 -19.68 -13.69 13.39
CA ARG A 133 -20.72 -12.68 13.67
C ARG A 133 -21.82 -13.22 14.59
N ARG A 134 -22.24 -14.47 14.43
CA ARG A 134 -23.23 -15.10 15.33
C ARG A 134 -22.67 -15.22 16.75
N ARG A 135 -21.43 -15.69 16.90
CA ARG A 135 -20.73 -15.79 18.20
C ARG A 135 -20.61 -14.42 18.89
N LEU A 136 -20.28 -13.38 18.13
CA LEU A 136 -20.23 -12.00 18.64
C LEU A 136 -21.60 -11.49 19.10
N ILE A 137 -22.67 -11.79 18.35
CA ILE A 137 -24.04 -11.45 18.76
C ILE A 137 -24.41 -12.18 20.05
N GLU A 138 -24.11 -13.47 20.16
CA GLU A 138 -24.37 -14.26 21.36
C GLU A 138 -23.58 -13.73 22.58
N ALA A 139 -22.30 -13.40 22.38
CA ALA A 139 -21.47 -12.80 23.42
C ALA A 139 -22.00 -11.42 23.86
N GLY A 140 -22.42 -10.60 22.90
CA GLY A 140 -23.06 -9.31 23.19
C GLY A 140 -24.37 -9.47 23.99
N ASN A 141 -25.19 -10.47 23.65
CA ASN A 141 -26.41 -10.78 24.38
C ASN A 141 -26.12 -11.27 25.81
N ARG A 142 -25.12 -12.15 25.99
CA ARG A 142 -24.67 -12.60 27.32
C ARG A 142 -24.17 -11.44 28.17
N LEU A 143 -23.37 -10.55 27.59
CA LEU A 143 -22.83 -9.37 28.29
C LEU A 143 -23.95 -8.39 28.68
N ALA A 144 -24.92 -8.15 27.79
CA ALA A 144 -26.07 -7.30 28.08
C ALA A 144 -26.93 -7.88 29.22
N GLN A 145 -27.09 -9.20 29.26
CA GLN A 145 -27.79 -9.88 30.36
C GLN A 145 -27.02 -9.75 31.68
N LEU A 146 -25.71 -9.99 31.67
CA LEU A 146 -24.84 -9.86 32.85
C LEU A 146 -24.83 -8.42 33.40
N ALA A 147 -24.78 -7.42 32.52
CA ALA A 147 -24.81 -6.00 32.88
C ALA A 147 -26.17 -5.56 33.46
N ALA A 148 -27.25 -6.29 33.17
CA ALA A 148 -28.59 -6.00 33.66
C ALA A 148 -28.92 -6.73 34.99
N GLU A 149 -28.08 -7.65 35.46
CA GLU A 149 -28.30 -8.39 36.71
C GLU A 149 -28.06 -7.51 37.96
N PRO A 150 -29.03 -7.40 38.89
CA PRO A 150 -28.86 -6.58 40.08
C PRO A 150 -27.79 -7.15 41.02
N GLY A 151 -26.73 -6.39 41.27
CA GLY A 151 -25.67 -6.73 42.23
C GLY A 151 -24.34 -7.19 41.61
N THR A 152 -24.25 -7.29 40.29
CA THR A 152 -22.99 -7.59 39.59
C THR A 152 -22.04 -6.38 39.65
N ASP A 153 -20.79 -6.62 40.04
CA ASP A 153 -19.77 -5.56 40.06
C ASP A 153 -19.39 -5.14 38.64
N ALA A 154 -19.23 -3.84 38.41
CA ALA A 154 -18.86 -3.30 37.12
C ALA A 154 -17.46 -3.76 36.67
N GLU A 155 -16.54 -4.07 37.61
CA GLU A 155 -15.25 -4.70 37.29
C GLU A 155 -15.41 -6.14 36.80
N GLU A 156 -16.37 -6.90 37.35
CA GLU A 156 -16.66 -8.27 36.93
C GLU A 156 -17.23 -8.30 35.50
N VAL A 157 -18.11 -7.34 35.18
CA VAL A 157 -18.62 -7.15 33.82
C VAL A 157 -17.49 -6.78 32.84
N ARG A 158 -16.58 -5.87 33.23
CA ARG A 158 -15.42 -5.50 32.41
C ARG A 158 -14.46 -6.66 32.17
N ALA A 159 -14.14 -7.42 33.22
CA ALA A 159 -13.27 -8.58 33.12
C ALA A 159 -13.86 -9.66 32.22
N THR A 160 -15.17 -9.90 32.34
CA THR A 160 -15.89 -10.87 31.49
C THR A 160 -15.94 -10.42 30.04
N MET A 161 -16.21 -9.14 29.77
CA MET A 161 -16.14 -8.56 28.42
C MET A 161 -14.75 -8.75 27.80
N LEU A 162 -13.69 -8.45 28.55
CA LEU A 162 -12.33 -8.61 28.07
C LEU A 162 -12.01 -10.09 27.77
N ALA A 163 -12.42 -11.01 28.64
CA ALA A 163 -12.20 -12.44 28.44
C ALA A 163 -12.94 -12.98 27.21
N GLU A 164 -14.21 -12.63 27.02
CA GLU A 164 -15.03 -13.05 25.86
C GLU A 164 -14.51 -12.45 24.55
N VAL A 165 -14.16 -11.15 24.53
CA VAL A 165 -13.57 -10.50 23.34
C VAL A 165 -12.21 -11.10 23.00
N THR A 166 -11.42 -11.47 24.01
CA THR A 166 -10.11 -12.13 23.80
C THR A 166 -10.28 -13.58 23.32
N ALA A 167 -11.31 -14.30 23.78
CA ALA A 167 -11.62 -15.66 23.32
C ALA A 167 -12.22 -15.70 21.90
N LEU A 168 -12.89 -14.61 21.49
CA LEU A 168 -13.42 -14.41 20.14
C LEU A 168 -12.41 -13.77 19.18
N ALA A 169 -11.32 -13.21 19.71
CA ALA A 169 -10.17 -12.89 18.89
C ALA A 169 -9.63 -14.21 18.31
N PRO A 170 -9.29 -14.25 17.01
CA PRO A 170 -8.83 -15.47 16.38
C PRO A 170 -7.66 -16.04 17.19
N SER A 171 -7.88 -17.20 17.80
CA SER A 171 -6.81 -17.93 18.46
C SER A 171 -5.83 -18.34 17.36
N PRO A 172 -4.54 -17.97 17.45
CA PRO A 172 -3.57 -18.17 16.37
C PRO A 172 -3.19 -19.66 16.32
N ALA A 173 -4.08 -20.48 15.79
CA ALA A 173 -3.77 -21.85 15.42
C ALA A 173 -3.38 -21.85 13.93
N GLY A 174 -2.07 -21.82 13.67
CA GLY A 174 -1.51 -22.09 12.34
C GLY A 174 -0.61 -21.01 11.74
N GLN A 175 -0.26 -19.94 12.45
CA GLN A 175 0.76 -18.97 12.01
C GLN A 175 1.77 -18.73 13.13
N GLU A 176 2.59 -19.74 13.41
CA GLU A 176 3.96 -19.46 13.84
C GLU A 176 4.78 -19.18 12.57
N SER A 177 4.89 -17.90 12.22
CA SER A 177 6.01 -17.42 11.42
C SER A 177 6.57 -16.18 12.08
N ASP A 178 7.79 -16.35 12.59
CA ASP A 178 8.76 -15.32 12.90
C ASP A 178 8.63 -14.12 11.93
N SER A 179 8.15 -13.00 12.44
CA SER A 179 8.64 -11.70 11.98
C SER A 179 9.38 -11.08 13.16
N ALA A 180 10.70 -11.13 13.09
CA ALA A 180 11.53 -10.19 13.82
C ALA A 180 10.98 -8.80 13.48
N GLY A 181 10.41 -8.14 14.49
CA GLY A 181 9.68 -6.90 14.34
C GLY A 181 10.49 -5.88 13.56
N THR A 182 10.02 -5.60 12.34
CA THR A 182 10.06 -4.22 11.88
C THR A 182 9.18 -3.48 12.89
N PRO A 183 9.68 -2.46 13.61
CA PRO A 183 8.87 -1.76 14.60
C PRO A 183 7.60 -1.30 13.90
N ALA A 184 6.45 -1.85 14.31
CA ALA A 184 5.16 -1.36 13.86
C ALA A 184 5.10 0.08 14.35
N GLY A 185 5.19 1.03 13.40
CA GLY A 185 4.97 2.44 13.69
C GLY A 185 3.60 2.65 14.33
N PRO A 186 3.30 3.86 14.81
CA PRO A 186 1.99 4.15 15.39
C PRO A 186 0.86 3.78 14.42
N PRO A 187 -0.32 3.40 14.94
CA PRO A 187 -1.46 3.02 14.11
C PRO A 187 -1.74 4.09 13.05
N ASN A 188 -1.85 3.65 11.79
CA ASN A 188 -2.15 4.50 10.66
C ASN A 188 -3.55 4.17 10.13
N PRO A 189 -4.59 5.00 10.37
CA PRO A 189 -5.98 4.67 10.04
C PRO A 189 -6.27 4.49 8.54
N LEU A 190 -5.36 4.94 7.66
CA LEU A 190 -5.44 4.70 6.22
C LEU A 190 -4.95 3.31 5.81
N TYR A 191 -4.29 2.60 6.71
CA TYR A 191 -3.73 1.26 6.47
C TYR A 191 -4.21 0.23 7.50
N ASP A 192 -4.63 0.69 8.68
CA ASP A 192 -5.17 -0.16 9.74
C ASP A 192 -6.60 -0.62 9.42
N PRO A 193 -6.97 -1.83 9.85
CA PRO A 193 -8.29 -2.39 9.64
C PRO A 193 -9.33 -1.73 10.56
N HIS A 194 -9.74 -0.50 10.24
CA HIS A 194 -10.87 0.17 10.89
C HIS A 194 -11.78 0.80 9.85
N SER A 195 -12.54 -0.03 9.14
CA SER A 195 -13.76 0.38 8.43
C SER A 195 -14.46 -0.85 7.84
N SER A 196 -15.71 -0.71 7.43
CA SER A 196 -16.46 -1.68 6.62
C SER A 196 -15.85 -1.94 5.22
N ILE A 197 -14.61 -1.51 4.98
CA ILE A 197 -13.92 -1.50 3.69
C ILE A 197 -12.82 -2.56 3.72
N ARG A 198 -12.82 -3.47 2.73
CA ARG A 198 -11.83 -4.54 2.61
C ARG A 198 -10.49 -3.98 2.11
N ARG A 199 -9.44 -4.12 2.92
CA ARG A 199 -8.03 -3.84 2.56
C ARG A 199 -7.28 -5.17 2.35
N PRO A 200 -6.55 -5.37 1.23
CA PRO A 200 -5.70 -6.55 1.06
C PRO A 200 -4.43 -6.42 1.92
N HIS A 201 -3.74 -7.54 2.15
CA HIS A 201 -2.44 -7.52 2.81
C HIS A 201 -1.43 -6.70 2.01
N ARG A 202 -0.74 -5.75 2.66
CA ARG A 202 0.28 -4.91 2.04
C ARG A 202 1.64 -5.60 2.11
N PRO A 203 2.27 -5.95 0.99
CA PRO A 203 3.68 -6.30 0.98
C PRO A 203 4.52 -5.01 1.11
N GLY A 204 5.45 -4.93 2.05
CA GLY A 204 6.38 -3.80 2.17
C GLY A 204 6.04 -2.77 3.25
N PRO A 205 6.70 -1.59 3.23
CA PRO A 205 6.64 -0.66 4.36
C PRO A 205 5.28 0.01 4.49
N THR A 206 4.91 0.33 5.73
CA THR A 206 3.76 1.18 6.08
C THR A 206 4.26 2.60 6.37
N PRO A 207 3.66 3.64 5.78
CA PRO A 207 4.07 5.01 6.07
C PRO A 207 3.66 5.42 7.48
N HIS A 208 4.46 6.29 8.11
CA HIS A 208 4.07 6.96 9.34
C HIS A 208 2.81 7.81 9.09
N PRO A 209 1.82 7.87 10.01
CA PRO A 209 0.58 8.64 9.80
C PRO A 209 0.82 10.13 9.50
N ASP A 210 1.87 10.72 10.06
CA ASP A 210 2.20 12.14 9.87
C ASP A 210 2.53 12.51 8.42
N VAL A 211 2.84 11.56 7.53
CA VAL A 211 3.00 11.89 6.10
C VAL A 211 1.73 12.49 5.52
N PHE A 212 0.57 12.22 6.12
CA PHE A 212 -0.71 12.79 5.74
C PHE A 212 -1.02 14.05 6.57
N CYS A 213 -0.12 15.02 6.61
CA CYS A 213 -0.39 16.29 7.31
C CYS A 213 -1.12 17.31 6.42
N GLY A 214 -1.79 18.26 7.07
CA GLY A 214 -2.36 19.44 6.43
C GLY A 214 -3.44 19.15 5.39
N TRP A 215 -3.71 20.15 4.55
CA TRP A 215 -4.69 20.12 3.46
C TRP A 215 -4.43 18.97 2.48
N VAL A 216 -3.16 18.69 2.19
CA VAL A 216 -2.76 17.60 1.29
C VAL A 216 -3.15 16.25 1.88
N GLY A 217 -2.86 16.04 3.17
CA GLY A 217 -3.21 14.82 3.88
C GLY A 217 -4.71 14.63 4.04
N GLU A 218 -5.46 15.70 4.36
CA GLU A 218 -6.92 15.68 4.40
C GLU A 218 -7.53 15.30 3.05
N THR A 219 -7.03 15.88 1.95
CA THR A 219 -7.44 15.49 0.60
C THR A 219 -7.22 13.99 0.36
N VAL A 220 -6.10 13.42 0.80
CA VAL A 220 -5.86 11.97 0.68
C VAL A 220 -6.87 11.16 1.48
N ARG A 221 -7.16 11.56 2.73
CA ARG A 221 -8.13 10.87 3.59
C ARG A 221 -9.54 10.85 2.99
N GLU A 222 -9.98 11.96 2.41
CA GLU A 222 -11.28 12.07 1.74
C GLU A 222 -11.35 11.21 0.46
N LEU A 223 -10.23 11.07 -0.26
CA LEU A 223 -10.18 10.29 -1.49
C LEU A 223 -9.99 8.79 -1.25
N ASP A 224 -9.34 8.38 -0.15
CA ASP A 224 -9.06 6.99 0.22
C ASP A 224 -10.25 6.04 0.02
N PRO A 225 -11.45 6.28 0.60
CA PRO A 225 -12.57 5.34 0.49
C PRO A 225 -13.12 5.21 -0.94
N THR A 226 -12.69 6.07 -1.88
CA THR A 226 -13.23 6.14 -3.24
C THR A 226 -12.35 5.45 -4.27
N THR A 227 -11.12 5.09 -3.92
CA THR A 227 -10.10 4.61 -4.86
C THR A 227 -9.38 3.37 -4.35
N GLU A 228 -9.00 2.47 -5.26
CA GLU A 228 -8.12 1.34 -4.90
C GLU A 228 -6.63 1.74 -4.87
N ALA A 229 -6.33 2.99 -5.21
CA ALA A 229 -4.98 3.53 -5.19
C ALA A 229 -4.40 3.59 -3.78
N ASP A 230 -3.08 3.44 -3.69
CA ASP A 230 -2.35 3.61 -2.44
C ASP A 230 -2.37 5.06 -1.95
N PRO A 231 -2.75 5.35 -0.69
CA PRO A 231 -2.78 6.70 -0.15
C PRO A 231 -1.45 7.44 -0.28
N VAL A 232 -0.32 6.77 -0.05
CA VAL A 232 1.01 7.40 -0.21
C VAL A 232 1.35 7.68 -1.68
N ALA A 233 0.82 6.91 -2.63
CA ALA A 233 0.95 7.21 -4.05
C ALA A 233 0.08 8.41 -4.46
N VAL A 234 -1.14 8.51 -3.92
CA VAL A 234 -2.01 9.68 -4.09
C VAL A 234 -1.34 10.93 -3.52
N LEU A 235 -0.77 10.83 -2.31
CA LEU A 235 0.01 11.88 -1.67
C LEU A 235 1.18 12.37 -2.54
N ALA A 236 2.03 11.45 -3.01
CA ALA A 236 3.16 11.79 -3.86
C ALA A 236 2.73 12.45 -5.18
N ASN A 237 1.60 12.02 -5.75
CA ASN A 237 1.00 12.66 -6.93
C ASN A 237 0.52 14.08 -6.61
N LEU A 238 -0.16 14.29 -5.48
CA LEU A 238 -0.64 15.61 -5.05
C LEU A 238 0.53 16.57 -4.81
N LEU A 239 1.56 16.16 -4.07
CA LEU A 239 2.73 16.99 -3.80
C LEU A 239 3.49 17.35 -5.08
N SER A 240 3.66 16.39 -6.00
CA SER A 240 4.31 16.62 -7.29
C SER A 240 3.50 17.59 -8.17
N ALA A 241 2.19 17.38 -8.28
CA ALA A 241 1.32 18.23 -9.09
C ALA A 241 1.16 19.63 -8.49
N ALA A 242 0.93 19.74 -7.18
CA ALA A 242 0.82 21.02 -6.48
C ALA A 242 2.12 21.82 -6.63
N GLY A 243 3.28 21.19 -6.39
CA GLY A 243 4.57 21.81 -6.59
C GLY A 243 4.77 22.36 -8.01
N ALA A 244 4.34 21.60 -9.03
CA ALA A 244 4.38 22.05 -10.43
C ALA A 244 3.50 23.28 -10.68
N VAL A 245 2.27 23.27 -10.15
CA VAL A 245 1.30 24.36 -10.32
C VAL A 245 1.74 25.62 -9.59
N ILE A 246 2.20 25.50 -8.34
CA ILE A 246 2.63 26.63 -7.50
C ILE A 246 3.68 27.49 -8.23
N GLY A 247 4.56 26.83 -8.99
CA GLY A 247 5.55 27.50 -9.83
C GLY A 247 6.82 27.88 -9.08
N ARG A 248 7.65 28.69 -9.75
CA ARG A 248 9.03 29.00 -9.33
C ARG A 248 9.15 30.15 -8.33
N ARG A 249 8.13 31.01 -8.24
CA ARG A 249 8.17 32.21 -7.40
C ARG A 249 8.28 31.83 -5.91
N PRO A 250 7.42 30.95 -5.35
CA PRO A 250 7.64 30.43 -4.01
C PRO A 250 8.91 29.58 -3.94
N HIS A 251 9.84 29.97 -3.07
CA HIS A 251 11.13 29.31 -2.92
C HIS A 251 11.62 29.35 -1.47
N LEU A 252 12.46 28.37 -1.13
CA LEU A 252 13.20 28.35 0.12
C LEU A 252 14.66 28.74 -0.17
N MET A 253 15.24 29.59 0.67
CA MET A 253 16.66 29.90 0.59
C MET A 253 17.50 28.87 1.36
N VAL A 254 18.46 28.24 0.69
CA VAL A 254 19.44 27.34 1.30
C VAL A 254 20.83 27.82 0.93
N GLY A 255 21.52 28.46 1.89
CA GLY A 255 22.74 29.20 1.58
C GLY A 255 22.45 30.32 0.60
N ASN A 256 23.08 30.28 -0.58
CA ASN A 256 22.87 31.26 -1.66
C ASN A 256 21.93 30.74 -2.76
N ASP A 257 21.43 29.51 -2.63
CA ASP A 257 20.65 28.85 -3.67
C ASP A 257 19.16 28.94 -3.36
N ARG A 258 18.36 29.17 -4.42
CA ARG A 258 16.90 29.12 -4.37
C ARG A 258 16.42 27.70 -4.61
N HIS A 259 15.80 27.08 -3.62
CA HIS A 259 15.19 25.77 -3.76
C HIS A 259 13.74 25.91 -4.25
N PRO A 260 13.39 25.34 -5.41
CA PRO A 260 12.04 25.44 -5.98
C PRO A 260 11.07 24.43 -5.36
N CYS A 261 9.77 24.65 -5.57
CA CYS A 261 8.68 23.73 -5.20
C CYS A 261 8.61 22.45 -6.06
N LEU A 262 9.76 21.85 -6.42
CA LEU A 262 9.81 20.69 -7.32
C LEU A 262 9.94 19.38 -6.53
N ILE A 263 8.90 18.55 -6.65
CA ILE A 263 8.88 17.18 -6.14
C ILE A 263 8.78 16.21 -7.31
N TRP A 264 9.87 15.47 -7.55
CA TRP A 264 9.90 14.39 -8.52
C TRP A 264 9.75 13.05 -7.81
N ALA A 265 8.89 12.19 -8.32
CA ALA A 265 8.60 10.90 -7.68
C ALA A 265 8.46 9.78 -8.70
N LEU A 266 8.86 8.57 -8.30
CA LEU A 266 8.59 7.33 -9.00
C LEU A 266 7.61 6.52 -8.16
N THR A 267 6.41 6.28 -8.68
CA THR A 267 5.50 5.31 -8.06
C THR A 267 5.83 3.92 -8.58
N ILE A 268 6.08 3.00 -7.66
CA ILE A 268 6.65 1.68 -7.94
C ILE A 268 5.72 0.61 -7.37
N GLY A 269 5.10 -0.15 -8.26
CA GLY A 269 4.14 -1.18 -7.88
C GLY A 269 3.89 -2.14 -9.03
N PRO A 270 3.32 -3.34 -8.82
CA PRO A 270 3.13 -4.30 -9.90
C PRO A 270 2.17 -3.79 -10.98
N THR A 271 2.24 -4.37 -12.18
CA THR A 271 1.28 -4.09 -13.27
C THR A 271 -0.13 -4.53 -12.84
N SER A 272 -1.14 -3.73 -13.15
CA SER A 272 -2.58 -3.90 -12.84
C SER A 272 -2.99 -3.95 -11.35
N SER A 273 -2.21 -4.59 -10.47
CA SER A 273 -2.49 -4.65 -9.03
C SER A 273 -1.91 -3.49 -8.24
N GLY A 274 -0.81 -2.87 -8.68
CA GLY A 274 -0.20 -1.73 -7.96
C GLY A 274 -0.97 -0.41 -8.05
N ARG A 275 -2.05 -0.33 -8.84
CA ARG A 275 -2.95 0.83 -8.97
C ARG A 275 -2.26 2.20 -9.16
N LYS A 276 -1.02 2.23 -9.67
CA LYS A 276 -0.23 3.44 -9.99
C LYS A 276 -1.00 4.45 -10.84
N GLY A 277 -1.55 3.97 -11.96
CA GLY A 277 -2.38 4.78 -12.85
C GLY A 277 -3.66 5.30 -12.19
N SER A 278 -4.21 4.52 -11.26
CA SER A 278 -5.39 4.95 -10.48
C SER A 278 -5.05 6.12 -9.58
N ALA A 279 -3.90 6.13 -8.91
CA ALA A 279 -3.45 7.25 -8.08
C ALA A 279 -3.39 8.56 -8.90
N THR A 280 -2.75 8.52 -10.07
CA THR A 280 -2.69 9.68 -10.97
C THR A 280 -4.06 10.11 -11.48
N SER A 281 -4.93 9.15 -11.85
CA SER A 281 -6.27 9.48 -12.32
C SER A 281 -7.14 10.11 -11.24
N THR A 282 -7.00 9.65 -9.98
CA THR A 282 -7.69 10.19 -8.82
C THR A 282 -7.27 11.64 -8.58
N VAL A 283 -5.97 11.92 -8.56
CA VAL A 283 -5.43 13.29 -8.38
C VAL A 283 -5.80 14.20 -9.55
N ARG A 284 -5.58 13.73 -10.79
CA ARG A 284 -5.88 14.53 -11.99
C ARG A 284 -7.35 14.91 -12.06
N ARG A 285 -8.27 14.04 -11.63
CA ARG A 285 -9.70 14.34 -11.63
C ARG A 285 -10.05 15.54 -10.74
N VAL A 286 -9.41 15.66 -9.57
CA VAL A 286 -9.62 16.79 -8.65
C VAL A 286 -8.93 18.05 -9.16
N LEU A 287 -7.64 17.96 -9.51
CA LEU A 287 -6.88 19.15 -9.87
C LEU A 287 -7.22 19.71 -11.26
N ALA A 288 -7.66 18.88 -12.20
CA ALA A 288 -8.17 19.36 -13.49
C ALA A 288 -9.51 20.08 -13.38
N GLU A 289 -10.35 19.71 -12.41
CA GLU A 289 -11.56 20.48 -12.07
C GLU A 289 -11.18 21.83 -11.42
N ALA A 290 -10.10 21.85 -10.63
CA ALA A 290 -9.60 23.08 -10.00
C ALA A 290 -9.02 24.05 -11.03
N LEU A 291 -8.18 23.54 -11.94
CA LEU A 291 -7.33 24.30 -12.88
C LEU A 291 -7.29 23.62 -14.26
N PRO A 292 -8.39 23.70 -15.04
CA PRO A 292 -8.51 22.96 -16.30
C PRO A 292 -7.41 23.29 -17.32
N ASP A 293 -7.00 24.56 -17.39
CA ASP A 293 -5.97 25.02 -18.34
C ASP A 293 -4.61 24.38 -18.05
N PHE A 294 -4.21 24.31 -16.77
CA PHE A 294 -2.95 23.68 -16.37
C PHE A 294 -2.97 22.16 -16.56
N PHE A 295 -4.09 21.49 -16.34
CA PHE A 295 -4.16 20.04 -16.56
C PHE A 295 -4.51 19.67 -18.01
N GLY A 296 -4.34 20.61 -18.95
CA GLY A 296 -4.34 20.40 -20.38
C GLY A 296 -3.05 19.75 -20.92
N PRO A 297 -2.99 19.49 -22.25
CA PRO A 297 -1.85 18.83 -22.89
C PRO A 297 -0.57 19.68 -22.91
N GLU A 298 -0.69 21.01 -22.86
CA GLU A 298 0.45 21.95 -22.91
C GLU A 298 1.34 21.87 -21.66
N HIS A 299 0.71 21.68 -20.50
CA HIS A 299 1.37 21.66 -19.19
C HIS A 299 1.54 20.25 -18.60
N THR A 300 0.85 19.25 -19.16
CA THR A 300 0.97 17.85 -18.70
C THR A 300 1.43 16.88 -19.80
N PRO A 301 2.57 17.15 -20.45
CA PRO A 301 3.04 16.31 -21.54
C PRO A 301 3.43 14.91 -21.05
N ARG A 302 3.46 13.98 -22.01
CA ARG A 302 3.85 12.58 -21.83
C ARG A 302 4.83 12.19 -22.94
N GLY A 303 5.60 11.13 -22.72
CA GLY A 303 6.50 10.58 -23.71
C GLY A 303 7.83 11.34 -23.77
N LEU A 304 8.52 11.41 -22.63
CA LEU A 304 9.83 12.02 -22.50
C LEU A 304 10.88 11.26 -23.35
N ASN A 305 11.20 11.83 -24.51
CA ASN A 305 12.01 11.18 -25.54
C ASN A 305 13.46 11.68 -25.59
N SER A 306 13.68 12.99 -25.46
CA SER A 306 14.99 13.64 -25.52
C SER A 306 15.03 14.92 -24.66
N GLY A 307 16.22 15.42 -24.35
CA GLY A 307 16.39 16.65 -23.60
C GLY A 307 15.90 17.87 -24.39
N GLU A 308 16.19 17.94 -25.69
CA GLU A 308 15.76 19.01 -26.58
C GLU A 308 14.23 19.06 -26.69
N GLY A 309 13.57 17.91 -26.75
CA GLY A 309 12.12 17.84 -26.77
C GLY A 309 11.48 18.41 -25.51
N LEU A 310 12.12 18.20 -24.34
CA LEU A 310 11.66 18.81 -23.09
C LEU A 310 11.87 20.33 -23.09
N ILE A 311 13.01 20.81 -23.60
CA ILE A 311 13.30 22.25 -23.71
C ILE A 311 12.29 22.95 -24.61
N GLU A 312 11.89 22.33 -25.72
CA GLU A 312 10.93 22.90 -26.68
C GLU A 312 9.56 23.25 -26.03
N TYR A 313 9.10 22.48 -25.03
CA TYR A 313 7.85 22.77 -24.32
C TYR A 313 7.90 24.02 -23.44
N VAL A 314 9.10 24.41 -22.98
CA VAL A 314 9.29 25.51 -22.02
C VAL A 314 10.25 26.57 -22.55
N LYS A 315 10.51 26.58 -23.85
CA LYS A 315 11.47 27.48 -24.46
C LYS A 315 11.03 28.93 -24.30
N ASP A 316 12.01 29.82 -24.29
CA ASP A 316 11.80 31.26 -24.33
C ASP A 316 11.07 31.62 -25.63
N ASP A 317 10.14 32.57 -25.55
CA ASP A 317 9.58 33.20 -26.74
C ASP A 317 10.66 34.09 -27.37
N ASP A 318 11.09 33.73 -28.58
CA ASP A 318 12.13 34.42 -29.35
C ASP A 318 11.54 35.28 -30.49
N SER A 319 10.22 35.51 -30.49
CA SER A 319 9.56 36.38 -31.47
C SER A 319 9.90 37.86 -31.28
N GLU A 320 9.72 38.67 -32.34
CA GLU A 320 10.02 40.12 -32.29
C GLU A 320 9.14 40.87 -31.26
N ASP A 321 7.97 40.33 -30.93
CA ASP A 321 7.03 40.84 -29.92
C ASP A 321 7.13 40.11 -28.56
N ALA A 322 8.21 39.36 -28.34
CA ALA A 322 8.36 38.48 -27.17
C ALA A 322 8.18 39.22 -25.85
N ASN A 323 7.24 38.72 -25.05
CA ASN A 323 7.11 39.09 -23.64
C ASN A 323 7.63 37.90 -22.82
N PRO A 324 8.73 38.04 -22.06
CA PRO A 324 9.27 36.95 -21.24
C PRO A 324 8.27 36.38 -20.21
N ALA A 325 7.20 37.12 -19.88
CA ALA A 325 6.11 36.69 -19.01
C ALA A 325 4.94 35.99 -19.73
N SER A 326 4.98 35.82 -21.07
CA SER A 326 3.87 35.24 -21.85
C SER A 326 3.85 33.71 -21.83
N VAL A 327 5.01 33.05 -21.72
CA VAL A 327 5.11 31.59 -21.77
C VAL A 327 5.12 31.04 -20.36
N ASP A 328 4.06 30.31 -20.02
CA ASP A 328 4.01 29.55 -18.77
C ASP A 328 4.90 28.31 -18.88
N LYS A 329 6.03 28.34 -18.17
CA LYS A 329 7.07 27.30 -18.20
C LYS A 329 6.89 26.22 -17.15
N ARG A 330 5.72 26.18 -16.51
CA ARG A 330 5.38 25.14 -15.54
C ARG A 330 4.95 23.88 -16.27
N LEU A 331 5.55 22.74 -15.93
CA LEU A 331 5.15 21.43 -16.44
C LEU A 331 4.99 20.42 -15.31
N TRP A 332 3.98 19.56 -15.43
CA TRP A 332 3.86 18.31 -14.69
C TRP A 332 3.90 17.13 -15.66
N VAL A 333 5.11 16.63 -15.91
CA VAL A 333 5.37 15.56 -16.88
C VAL A 333 4.95 14.22 -16.29
N LEU A 334 4.13 13.47 -17.04
CA LEU A 334 3.58 12.18 -16.61
C LEU A 334 4.11 11.03 -17.47
N GLU A 335 4.96 10.20 -16.89
CA GLU A 335 5.54 9.03 -17.57
C GLU A 335 4.96 7.72 -17.04
N SER A 336 4.05 7.11 -17.78
CA SER A 336 3.42 5.84 -17.37
C SER A 336 4.35 4.62 -17.45
N GLU A 337 5.46 4.73 -18.19
CA GLU A 337 6.47 3.68 -18.38
C GLU A 337 7.88 4.29 -18.27
N TYR A 338 8.24 4.69 -17.07
CA TYR A 338 9.49 5.43 -16.85
C TYR A 338 10.75 4.61 -17.21
N ALA A 339 10.68 3.27 -17.16
CA ALA A 339 11.77 2.39 -17.56
C ALA A 339 12.22 2.60 -19.02
N VAL A 340 11.30 2.95 -19.91
CA VAL A 340 11.59 3.26 -21.32
C VAL A 340 12.38 4.56 -21.41
N THR A 341 11.94 5.58 -20.70
CA THR A 341 12.60 6.89 -20.59
C THR A 341 14.02 6.74 -20.04
N MET A 342 14.22 5.91 -19.01
CA MET A 342 15.55 5.58 -18.50
C MET A 342 16.43 4.92 -19.57
N SER A 343 15.87 3.99 -20.35
CA SER A 343 16.59 3.30 -21.42
C SER A 343 17.02 4.25 -22.55
N ARG A 344 16.18 5.25 -22.87
CA ARG A 344 16.50 6.28 -23.87
C ARG A 344 17.58 7.24 -23.38
N GLY A 345 17.54 7.61 -22.10
CA GLY A 345 18.57 8.44 -21.48
C GLY A 345 19.97 7.82 -21.54
N ARG A 346 20.08 6.49 -21.62
CA ARG A 346 21.36 5.75 -21.69
C ARG A 346 21.97 5.64 -23.08
N ARG A 347 21.25 6.02 -24.14
CA ARG A 347 21.80 5.95 -25.50
C ARG A 347 22.99 6.90 -25.59
N GLU A 348 24.07 6.44 -26.23
CA GLU A 348 25.25 7.26 -26.48
C GLU A 348 24.83 8.56 -27.21
N GLY A 349 25.26 9.71 -26.68
CA GLY A 349 24.88 11.02 -27.20
C GLY A 349 23.53 11.57 -26.72
N SER A 350 22.83 10.90 -25.80
CA SER A 350 21.57 11.43 -25.24
C SER A 350 21.82 12.62 -24.32
N SER A 351 21.19 13.75 -24.61
CA SER A 351 21.20 14.97 -23.77
C SER A 351 20.26 14.87 -22.56
N LEU A 352 19.30 13.92 -22.60
CA LEU A 352 18.21 13.84 -21.64
C LEU A 352 18.67 13.78 -20.17
N PRO A 353 19.64 12.93 -19.76
CA PRO A 353 20.08 12.89 -18.37
C PRO A 353 20.71 14.20 -17.88
N GLY A 354 21.37 14.95 -18.76
CA GLY A 354 21.93 16.27 -18.44
C GLY A 354 20.83 17.31 -18.21
N VAL A 355 19.89 17.39 -19.16
CA VAL A 355 18.74 18.31 -19.09
C VAL A 355 17.89 18.03 -17.85
N LEU A 356 17.64 16.77 -17.51
CA LEU A 356 16.86 16.42 -16.32
C LEU A 356 17.54 16.83 -15.02
N ARG A 357 18.87 16.77 -14.95
CA ARG A 357 19.59 17.24 -13.74
C ARG A 357 19.41 18.74 -13.57
N GLN A 358 19.65 19.51 -14.63
CA GLN A 358 19.47 20.96 -14.64
C GLN A 358 18.02 21.36 -14.33
N ALA A 359 17.03 20.67 -14.91
CA ALA A 359 15.62 20.94 -14.67
C ALA A 359 15.22 20.70 -13.19
N TRP A 360 15.78 19.68 -12.54
CA TRP A 360 15.54 19.42 -11.12
C TRP A 360 16.23 20.44 -10.20
N ASP A 361 17.42 20.89 -10.59
CA ASP A 361 18.15 21.97 -9.91
C ASP A 361 17.45 23.33 -10.11
N GLY A 362 16.60 23.45 -11.13
CA GLY A 362 15.87 24.68 -11.47
C GLY A 362 16.71 25.66 -12.28
N ASP A 363 17.75 25.16 -12.95
CA ASP A 363 18.65 25.92 -13.81
C ASP A 363 18.01 26.17 -15.18
N SER A 364 18.45 27.23 -15.86
CA SER A 364 18.11 27.46 -17.26
C SER A 364 18.60 26.29 -18.12
N LEU A 365 17.75 25.83 -19.03
CA LEU A 365 18.07 24.75 -19.97
C LEU A 365 18.49 25.36 -21.29
N GLY A 366 19.41 24.72 -21.99
CA GLY A 366 19.79 25.15 -23.31
C GLY A 366 20.62 24.15 -24.09
N SER A 367 20.69 24.35 -25.40
CA SER A 367 21.57 23.60 -26.28
C SER A 367 22.68 24.50 -26.83
N MET A 368 23.94 24.12 -26.59
CA MET A 368 25.10 24.82 -27.19
C MET A 368 25.15 24.70 -28.72
N VAL A 369 24.40 23.75 -29.30
CA VAL A 369 24.36 23.49 -30.75
C VAL A 369 23.21 24.23 -31.43
N ARG A 370 22.14 24.53 -30.69
CA ARG A 370 20.94 25.20 -31.19
C ARG A 370 20.59 26.37 -30.27
N ASP A 371 20.99 27.56 -30.68
CA ASP A 371 20.81 28.78 -29.89
C ASP A 371 19.33 29.11 -29.61
N SER A 372 18.42 28.72 -30.52
CA SER A 372 16.97 28.88 -30.34
C SER A 372 16.35 27.91 -29.32
N LEU A 373 17.07 26.88 -28.88
CA LEU A 373 16.63 25.97 -27.81
C LEU A 373 17.19 26.47 -26.48
N LYS A 374 16.53 27.48 -25.93
CA LYS A 374 16.83 28.02 -24.61
C LYS A 374 15.54 28.16 -23.80
N ALA A 375 15.58 27.70 -22.56
CA ALA A 375 14.49 27.86 -21.61
C ALA A 375 15.05 28.48 -20.32
N THR A 376 14.82 29.77 -20.14
CA THR A 376 15.20 30.48 -18.92
C THR A 376 14.17 30.21 -17.83
N ASP A 377 14.61 29.89 -16.61
CA ASP A 377 13.73 29.68 -15.44
C ASP A 377 12.62 28.62 -15.64
N PRO A 378 12.94 27.39 -16.09
CA PRO A 378 11.96 26.32 -16.21
C PRO A 378 11.42 25.88 -14.84
N HIS A 379 10.19 25.37 -14.79
CA HIS A 379 9.64 24.76 -13.57
C HIS A 379 8.97 23.42 -13.89
N ILE A 380 9.77 22.36 -13.90
CA ILE A 380 9.35 21.06 -14.43
C ILE A 380 9.33 20.04 -13.30
N ALA A 381 8.14 19.56 -12.93
CA ALA A 381 7.96 18.41 -12.07
C ALA A 381 7.76 17.15 -12.91
N ILE A 382 8.33 16.01 -12.47
CA ILE A 382 8.20 14.74 -13.18
C ILE A 382 7.66 13.68 -12.24
N LEU A 383 6.58 13.03 -12.66
CA LEU A 383 6.05 11.83 -12.03
C LEU A 383 6.20 10.65 -12.99
N GLY A 384 6.94 9.63 -12.56
CA GLY A 384 7.12 8.40 -13.32
C GLY A 384 6.46 7.20 -12.66
N HIS A 385 5.98 6.27 -13.47
CA HIS A 385 5.49 4.96 -13.04
C HIS A 385 6.46 3.89 -13.54
N ILE A 386 6.79 2.94 -12.67
CA ILE A 386 7.66 1.82 -13.00
C ILE A 386 7.24 0.58 -12.22
N THR A 387 7.51 -0.61 -12.76
CA THR A 387 7.30 -1.86 -12.02
C THR A 387 8.49 -2.18 -11.11
N PRO A 388 8.32 -2.98 -10.04
CA PRO A 388 9.43 -3.43 -9.21
C PRO A 388 10.53 -4.14 -10.01
N GLU A 389 10.16 -4.97 -10.98
CA GLU A 389 11.09 -5.72 -11.82
C GLU A 389 11.91 -4.80 -12.72
N GLU A 390 11.25 -3.84 -13.38
CA GLU A 390 11.94 -2.83 -14.19
C GLU A 390 12.82 -1.93 -13.34
N PHE A 391 12.33 -1.48 -12.18
CA PHE A 391 13.10 -0.64 -11.27
C PHE A 391 14.38 -1.35 -10.82
N ARG A 392 14.27 -2.61 -10.34
CA ARG A 392 15.43 -3.43 -9.99
C ARG A 392 16.40 -3.58 -11.15
N ALA A 393 15.91 -3.95 -12.33
CA ALA A 393 16.74 -4.11 -13.51
C ALA A 393 17.48 -2.81 -13.86
N LYS A 394 16.82 -1.65 -13.75
CA LYS A 394 17.46 -0.36 -14.02
C LYS A 394 18.46 0.05 -12.95
N MET A 395 18.25 -0.33 -11.70
CA MET A 395 19.17 -0.03 -10.60
C MET A 395 20.42 -0.92 -10.57
N GLN A 396 20.39 -2.10 -11.20
CA GLN A 396 21.53 -3.03 -11.27
C GLN A 396 22.61 -2.61 -12.28
N ASP A 397 22.27 -1.75 -13.24
CA ASP A 397 23.22 -1.32 -14.27
C ASP A 397 24.19 -0.27 -13.70
N SER A 398 25.50 -0.51 -13.86
CA SER A 398 26.63 0.24 -13.26
C SER A 398 26.73 1.74 -13.58
N GLU A 399 25.81 2.28 -14.38
CA GLU A 399 25.81 3.66 -14.88
C GLU A 399 24.95 4.64 -14.06
N MET A 400 24.44 4.20 -12.91
CA MET A 400 23.85 5.10 -11.90
C MET A 400 24.80 6.20 -11.40
N ALA A 401 26.09 6.11 -11.72
CA ALA A 401 27.10 7.13 -11.46
C ALA A 401 26.75 8.55 -11.99
N GLY A 402 25.79 8.68 -12.93
CA GLY A 402 25.37 9.96 -13.50
C GLY A 402 24.48 10.85 -12.61
N GLY A 403 23.95 10.33 -11.48
CA GLY A 403 23.20 11.12 -10.48
C GLY A 403 21.82 11.64 -10.90
N THR A 404 21.37 11.43 -12.14
CA THR A 404 20.05 11.86 -12.63
C THR A 404 18.90 11.19 -11.88
N TYR A 405 18.98 9.87 -11.69
CA TYR A 405 17.85 9.09 -11.16
C TYR A 405 17.76 9.12 -9.63
N ASN A 406 18.81 9.60 -8.95
CA ASN A 406 18.81 9.88 -7.51
C ASN A 406 17.96 11.13 -7.16
N ARG A 407 17.45 11.83 -8.17
CA ARG A 407 16.56 12.99 -8.06
C ARG A 407 15.08 12.58 -8.15
N PHE A 408 14.74 11.34 -7.83
CA PHE A 408 13.36 10.88 -7.75
C PHE A 408 13.14 10.23 -6.39
N LEU A 409 12.02 10.53 -5.72
CA LEU A 409 11.57 9.78 -4.55
C LEU A 409 10.96 8.44 -4.99
N PRO A 410 11.56 7.29 -4.65
CA PRO A 410 10.95 5.99 -4.91
C PRO A 410 9.81 5.74 -3.90
N ILE A 411 8.59 5.65 -4.40
CA ILE A 411 7.39 5.42 -3.59
C ILE A 411 6.84 4.05 -3.93
N PHE A 412 7.02 3.08 -3.03
CA PHE A 412 6.38 1.79 -3.17
C PHE A 412 4.86 1.93 -3.03
N CYS A 413 4.11 1.26 -3.90
CA CYS A 413 2.66 1.25 -3.81
C CYS A 413 2.04 -0.10 -4.18
N HIS A 414 0.93 -0.38 -3.50
CA HIS A 414 0.13 -1.57 -3.69
C HIS A 414 -1.37 -1.21 -3.75
N ARG A 415 -2.21 -2.17 -4.16
CA ARG A 415 -3.66 -2.02 -4.02
C ARG A 415 -4.00 -1.79 -2.56
N ASN A 416 -4.71 -0.71 -2.26
CA ASN A 416 -5.07 -0.37 -0.89
C ASN A 416 -6.47 -0.85 -0.50
N LEU A 417 -7.42 -0.78 -1.43
CA LEU A 417 -8.80 -1.22 -1.24
C LEU A 417 -9.21 -2.22 -2.32
N ILE A 418 -10.20 -3.06 -2.01
CA ILE A 418 -10.90 -3.87 -2.99
C ILE A 418 -12.29 -3.25 -3.20
N LEU A 419 -12.49 -2.56 -4.31
CA LEU A 419 -13.73 -1.84 -4.63
C LEU A 419 -14.28 -2.26 -6.00
N PRO A 420 -14.83 -3.48 -6.14
CA PRO A 420 -15.39 -3.96 -7.40
C PRO A 420 -16.57 -3.07 -7.80
N GLY A 421 -16.44 -2.34 -8.91
CA GLY A 421 -17.48 -1.45 -9.42
C GLY A 421 -17.45 0.00 -8.88
N SER A 422 -16.39 0.41 -8.16
CA SER A 422 -16.23 1.82 -7.80
C SER A 422 -16.23 2.73 -9.03
N ARG A 423 -16.94 3.86 -8.91
CA ARG A 423 -16.96 4.95 -9.90
C ARG A 423 -15.99 6.09 -9.54
N GLY A 424 -15.13 5.87 -8.55
CA GLY A 424 -14.28 6.90 -7.95
C GLY A 424 -15.08 7.86 -7.06
N ALA A 425 -14.45 8.98 -6.69
CA ALA A 425 -15.08 10.05 -5.92
C ALA A 425 -16.37 10.57 -6.58
N SER A 426 -17.35 10.97 -5.77
CA SER A 426 -18.59 11.58 -6.29
C SER A 426 -18.30 12.94 -6.94
N PRO A 427 -19.13 13.41 -7.89
CA PRO A 427 -18.99 14.74 -8.47
C PRO A 427 -18.93 15.84 -7.40
N GLU A 428 -19.77 15.74 -6.37
CA GLU A 428 -19.84 16.72 -5.27
C GLU A 428 -18.53 16.76 -4.48
N LEU A 429 -17.98 15.60 -4.13
CA LEU A 429 -16.68 15.51 -3.46
C LEU A 429 -15.56 16.13 -4.31
N VAL A 430 -15.55 15.81 -5.62
CA VAL A 430 -14.56 16.36 -6.55
C VAL A 430 -14.66 17.88 -6.64
N THR A 431 -15.87 18.43 -6.80
CA THR A 431 -16.09 19.89 -6.87
C THR A 431 -15.69 20.59 -5.57
N ASN A 432 -15.98 19.99 -4.41
CA ASN A 432 -15.61 20.54 -3.10
C ASN A 432 -14.09 20.60 -2.95
N LEU A 433 -13.40 19.48 -3.18
CA LEU A 433 -11.93 19.43 -3.11
C LEU A 433 -11.30 20.37 -4.14
N ALA A 434 -11.80 20.40 -5.37
CA ALA A 434 -11.30 21.27 -6.43
C ALA A 434 -11.41 22.77 -6.07
N THR A 435 -12.47 23.17 -5.37
CA THR A 435 -12.64 24.55 -4.89
C THR A 435 -11.59 24.92 -3.84
N GLY A 436 -11.32 24.01 -2.90
CA GLY A 436 -10.24 24.18 -1.92
C GLY A 436 -8.87 24.27 -2.59
N TRP A 437 -8.54 23.32 -3.47
CA TRP A 437 -7.28 23.30 -4.21
C TRP A 437 -7.06 24.54 -5.08
N ARG A 438 -8.11 25.08 -5.72
CA ARG A 438 -8.00 26.32 -6.48
C ARG A 438 -7.55 27.49 -5.60
N THR A 439 -8.10 27.58 -4.39
CA THR A 439 -7.79 28.65 -3.43
C THR A 439 -6.38 28.48 -2.89
N VAL A 440 -6.06 27.28 -2.40
CA VAL A 440 -4.73 26.90 -1.89
C VAL A 440 -3.62 27.22 -2.90
N LEU A 441 -3.77 26.76 -4.15
CA LEU A 441 -2.75 26.93 -5.18
C LEU A 441 -2.60 28.40 -5.62
N ALA A 442 -3.70 29.15 -5.63
CA ALA A 442 -3.66 30.58 -5.95
C ALA A 442 -2.91 31.38 -4.87
N ASP A 443 -3.18 31.10 -3.60
CA ASP A 443 -2.52 31.75 -2.46
C ASP A 443 -1.03 31.38 -2.41
N ALA A 444 -0.72 30.09 -2.54
CA ALA A 444 0.64 29.58 -2.57
C ALA A 444 1.49 30.26 -3.66
N ALA A 445 0.94 30.43 -4.87
CA ALA A 445 1.65 31.05 -5.99
C ALA A 445 2.03 32.54 -5.75
N GLN A 446 1.41 33.23 -4.78
CA GLN A 446 1.74 34.63 -4.45
C GLN A 446 2.93 34.76 -3.49
N VAL A 447 3.25 33.70 -2.75
CA VAL A 447 4.37 33.67 -1.81
C VAL A 447 5.69 33.88 -2.57
N ASP A 448 6.60 34.66 -2.02
CA ASP A 448 7.95 34.83 -2.57
C ASP A 448 8.91 33.88 -1.83
N GLU A 449 9.32 34.23 -0.61
CA GLU A 449 10.24 33.42 0.19
C GLU A 449 9.51 32.66 1.30
N VAL A 450 9.75 31.34 1.38
CA VAL A 450 9.30 30.47 2.47
C VAL A 450 10.40 30.33 3.51
N LYS A 451 10.06 30.33 4.80
CA LYS A 451 11.01 30.32 5.92
C LYS A 451 10.74 29.17 6.89
N PHE A 452 11.73 28.82 7.70
CA PHE A 452 11.51 27.92 8.83
C PHE A 452 10.95 28.68 10.03
N SER A 453 9.97 28.08 10.70
CA SER A 453 9.69 28.42 12.10
C SER A 453 10.87 28.05 12.99
N PRO A 454 11.04 28.66 14.18
CA PRO A 454 12.10 28.30 15.11
C PRO A 454 12.09 26.80 15.46
N ASP A 455 10.91 26.22 15.70
CA ASP A 455 10.77 24.82 16.09
C ASP A 455 11.10 23.86 14.93
N ALA A 456 10.66 24.19 13.71
CA ALA A 456 11.04 23.41 12.53
C ALA A 456 12.54 23.48 12.23
N TRP A 457 13.15 24.64 12.46
CA TRP A 457 14.59 24.81 12.28
C TRP A 457 15.37 24.00 13.32
N ALA A 458 14.96 24.04 14.59
CA ALA A 458 15.55 23.22 15.65
C ALA A 458 15.44 21.73 15.32
N LEU A 459 14.25 21.25 14.97
CA LEU A 459 14.04 19.87 14.52
C LEU A 459 14.95 19.50 13.33
N TYR A 460 15.07 20.40 12.35
CA TYR A 460 15.91 20.17 11.18
C TYR A 460 17.39 20.05 11.56
N CYS A 461 17.90 20.96 12.39
CA CYS A 461 19.31 20.98 12.79
C CYS A 461 19.69 19.85 13.75
N ASP A 462 18.81 19.53 14.69
CA ASP A 462 19.14 18.65 15.82
C ASP A 462 18.82 17.18 15.53
N GLU A 463 17.82 16.90 14.70
CA GLU A 463 17.37 15.52 14.41
C GLU A 463 17.50 15.17 12.92
N VAL A 464 16.88 15.95 12.03
CA VAL A 464 16.77 15.59 10.61
C VAL A 464 18.13 15.60 9.92
N TYR A 465 18.81 16.75 9.89
CA TYR A 465 20.05 16.93 9.14
C TYR A 465 21.19 15.99 9.58
N PRO A 466 21.40 15.74 10.89
CA PRO A 466 22.34 14.71 11.34
C PRO A 466 21.98 13.32 10.82
N ALA A 467 20.71 12.89 10.94
CA ALA A 467 20.26 11.58 10.45
C ALA A 467 20.47 11.42 8.94
N LEU A 468 20.27 12.49 8.16
CA LEU A 468 20.54 12.47 6.72
C LEU A 468 22.03 12.32 6.39
N SER A 469 22.91 12.86 7.24
CA SER A 469 24.36 12.89 7.03
C SER A 469 25.03 11.56 7.39
N GLU A 470 24.50 10.84 8.37
CA GLU A 470 25.01 9.52 8.79
C GLU A 470 24.75 8.43 7.72
N ASP A 471 23.64 8.52 7.00
CA ASP A 471 23.25 7.53 5.98
C ASP A 471 24.13 7.54 4.72
N ASP A 472 24.72 8.69 4.35
CA ASP A 472 25.59 8.82 3.19
C ASP A 472 26.91 8.04 3.34
N ALA A 473 27.28 7.64 4.57
CA ALA A 473 28.46 6.85 4.87
C ALA A 473 28.31 5.34 4.57
N ALA A 474 27.09 4.83 4.36
CA ALA A 474 26.80 3.39 4.27
C ALA A 474 27.18 2.74 2.92
N GLY A 475 27.41 3.52 1.86
CA GLY A 475 27.75 3.01 0.52
C GLY A 475 26.66 2.15 -0.13
N GLY A 476 26.89 1.72 -1.39
CA GLY A 476 25.99 0.84 -2.14
C GLY A 476 24.83 1.54 -2.87
N VAL A 477 23.92 0.76 -3.46
CA VAL A 477 22.79 1.25 -4.27
C VAL A 477 21.79 2.05 -3.43
N ILE A 478 21.64 1.72 -2.13
CA ILE A 478 20.71 2.41 -1.23
C ILE A 478 21.19 3.82 -0.88
N ALA A 479 22.50 4.01 -0.65
CA ALA A 479 23.10 5.34 -0.39
C ALA A 479 22.93 6.33 -1.56
N GLN A 480 22.67 5.83 -2.77
CA GLN A 480 22.39 6.71 -3.91
C GLN A 480 21.06 7.46 -3.76
N PHE A 481 20.09 6.90 -3.04
CA PHE A 481 18.80 7.54 -2.77
C PHE A 481 18.87 8.53 -1.60
N THR A 482 19.91 8.46 -0.76
CA THR A 482 20.10 9.38 0.36
C THR A 482 20.90 10.62 -0.02
N ALA A 483 21.71 10.56 -1.08
CA ALA A 483 22.56 11.66 -1.56
C ALA A 483 21.81 12.97 -1.93
N ARG A 484 20.47 12.95 -2.05
CA ARG A 484 19.60 14.12 -2.28
C ARG A 484 18.46 14.22 -1.26
N ALA A 485 18.59 13.56 -0.11
CA ALA A 485 17.60 13.55 0.95
C ALA A 485 17.32 14.95 1.51
N ALA A 486 18.37 15.72 1.84
CA ALA A 486 18.24 17.04 2.45
C ALA A 486 17.39 18.02 1.62
N PRO A 487 17.68 18.26 0.32
CA PRO A 487 16.85 19.14 -0.49
C PRO A 487 15.43 18.59 -0.66
N TYR A 488 15.22 17.27 -0.66
CA TYR A 488 13.88 16.70 -0.76
C TYR A 488 13.02 16.97 0.46
N VAL A 489 13.54 16.75 1.66
CA VAL A 489 12.80 17.01 2.91
C VAL A 489 12.42 18.48 3.00
N GLN A 490 13.35 19.39 2.70
CA GLN A 490 13.08 20.82 2.72
C GLN A 490 12.05 21.25 1.66
N ARG A 491 12.19 20.81 0.40
CA ARG A 491 11.22 21.12 -0.67
C ARG A 491 9.84 20.55 -0.37
N THR A 492 9.77 19.36 0.19
CA THR A 492 8.51 18.70 0.56
C THR A 492 7.83 19.45 1.71
N ALA A 493 8.58 19.82 2.75
CA ALA A 493 8.07 20.60 3.87
C ALA A 493 7.56 21.98 3.42
N MET A 494 8.26 22.62 2.47
CA MET A 494 7.81 23.85 1.82
C MET A 494 6.48 23.65 1.08
N VAL A 495 6.32 22.58 0.29
CA VAL A 495 5.05 22.32 -0.41
C VAL A 495 3.90 22.05 0.56
N TYR A 496 4.14 21.33 1.67
CA TYR A 496 3.12 21.20 2.73
C TYR A 496 2.72 22.56 3.31
N ALA A 497 3.71 23.39 3.69
CA ALA A 497 3.46 24.72 4.26
C ALA A 497 2.64 25.62 3.33
N LEU A 498 3.02 25.67 2.05
CA LEU A 498 2.31 26.44 1.03
C LEU A 498 0.88 25.92 0.82
N CYS A 499 0.68 24.60 0.86
CA CYS A 499 -0.65 24.00 0.77
C CYS A 499 -1.53 24.30 2.00
N ASP A 500 -0.94 24.63 3.15
CA ASP A 500 -1.63 25.03 4.37
C ASP A 500 -1.75 26.56 4.51
N HIS A 501 -1.67 27.29 3.39
CA HIS A 501 -1.77 28.75 3.32
C HIS A 501 -0.72 29.50 4.16
N THR A 502 0.48 28.95 4.30
CA THR A 502 1.56 29.61 5.04
C THR A 502 2.88 29.64 4.27
N ASP A 503 3.61 30.74 4.43
CA ASP A 503 4.99 30.92 3.99
C ASP A 503 6.01 30.43 5.03
N THR A 504 5.55 29.77 6.09
CA THR A 504 6.39 29.32 7.21
C THR A 504 6.28 27.81 7.40
N ILE A 505 7.40 27.11 7.24
CA ILE A 505 7.53 25.68 7.54
C ILE A 505 7.45 25.50 9.06
N ALA A 506 6.31 24.99 9.53
CA ALA A 506 6.08 24.56 10.89
C ALA A 506 6.70 23.17 11.17
N GLU A 507 6.85 22.83 12.45
CA GLU A 507 7.45 21.56 12.88
C GLU A 507 6.75 20.35 12.26
N HIS A 508 5.42 20.33 12.22
CA HIS A 508 4.65 19.22 11.66
C HIS A 508 4.82 19.07 10.13
N HIS A 509 5.01 20.17 9.38
CA HIS A 509 5.38 20.09 7.96
C HIS A 509 6.74 19.42 7.76
N MET A 510 7.71 19.75 8.63
CA MET A 510 9.04 19.14 8.62
C MET A 510 8.99 17.66 8.99
N ARG A 511 8.25 17.27 10.04
CA ARG A 511 8.06 15.86 10.42
C ARG A 511 7.41 15.05 9.31
N ALA A 512 6.34 15.57 8.70
CA ALA A 512 5.66 14.90 7.59
C ALA A 512 6.58 14.67 6.39
N ALA A 513 7.36 15.68 6.01
CA ALA A 513 8.33 15.60 4.93
C ALA A 513 9.46 14.60 5.23
N TRP A 514 9.96 14.59 6.47
CA TRP A 514 10.98 13.64 6.90
C TRP A 514 10.44 12.20 6.87
N HIS A 515 9.26 11.95 7.40
CA HIS A 515 8.63 10.64 7.35
C HIS A 515 8.32 10.16 5.93
N LEU A 516 8.00 11.07 5.00
CA LEU A 516 7.83 10.71 3.58
C LEU A 516 9.16 10.28 2.96
N LEU A 517 10.27 10.93 3.33
CA LEU A 517 11.60 10.50 2.92
C LEU A 517 11.96 9.13 3.52
N ASP A 518 11.70 8.91 4.81
CA ASP A 518 11.92 7.61 5.46
C ASP A 518 11.11 6.52 4.77
N TYR A 519 9.86 6.81 4.41
CA TYR A 519 9.03 5.91 3.61
C TYR A 519 9.65 5.62 2.24
N ALA A 520 10.19 6.62 1.57
CA ALA A 520 10.85 6.45 0.28
C ALA A 520 12.12 5.59 0.40
N ARG A 521 12.91 5.79 1.45
CA ARG A 521 14.07 4.94 1.78
C ARG A 521 13.65 3.50 2.05
N ALA A 522 12.65 3.30 2.91
CA ALA A 522 12.09 1.97 3.18
C ALA A 522 11.51 1.32 1.91
N SER A 523 10.93 2.09 1.00
CA SER A 523 10.48 1.63 -0.32
C SER A 523 11.65 1.14 -1.17
N ALA A 524 12.74 1.92 -1.25
CA ALA A 524 13.94 1.52 -1.97
C ALA A 524 14.55 0.25 -1.36
N VAL A 525 14.65 0.15 -0.04
CA VAL A 525 15.12 -1.05 0.67
C VAL A 525 14.21 -2.25 0.40
N HIS A 526 12.89 -2.09 0.45
CA HIS A 526 11.96 -3.19 0.15
C HIS A 526 12.10 -3.67 -1.32
N LEU A 527 12.29 -2.73 -2.24
CA LEU A 527 12.41 -3.03 -3.68
C LEU A 527 13.78 -3.60 -4.04
N LEU A 528 14.86 -3.13 -3.43
CA LEU A 528 16.25 -3.41 -3.80
C LEU A 528 17.01 -4.26 -2.78
N GLY A 529 16.53 -4.41 -1.55
CA GLY A 529 17.24 -5.06 -0.43
C GLY A 529 17.55 -6.55 -0.63
N ASN A 530 17.09 -7.11 -1.75
CA ASN A 530 17.32 -8.47 -2.18
C ASN A 530 18.18 -8.55 -3.47
N VAL A 531 18.81 -7.44 -3.85
CA VAL A 531 19.62 -7.27 -5.05
C VAL A 531 21.06 -6.98 -4.64
N SER A 532 21.95 -7.92 -4.92
CA SER A 532 23.39 -7.79 -4.67
C SER A 532 24.13 -7.00 -5.75
N GLY A 533 23.52 -6.81 -6.93
CA GLY A 533 24.18 -6.31 -8.13
C GLY A 533 25.04 -7.35 -8.87
N ASP A 534 25.17 -8.58 -8.34
CA ASP A 534 25.80 -9.71 -9.04
C ASP A 534 24.71 -10.66 -9.56
N PRO A 535 24.53 -10.81 -10.90
CA PRO A 535 23.48 -11.64 -11.48
C PRO A 535 23.47 -13.10 -10.99
N LYS A 536 24.62 -13.63 -10.55
CA LYS A 536 24.70 -14.99 -10.01
C LYS A 536 24.25 -15.04 -8.55
N VAL A 537 24.54 -14.03 -7.74
CA VAL A 537 24.05 -13.96 -6.36
C VAL A 537 22.54 -13.73 -6.37
N ASP A 538 22.02 -12.90 -7.26
CA ASP A 538 20.56 -12.66 -7.39
C ASP A 538 19.82 -13.91 -7.89
N LYS A 539 20.43 -14.68 -8.79
CA LYS A 539 19.91 -15.99 -9.20
C LYS A 539 19.88 -16.99 -8.04
N LEU A 540 20.90 -16.96 -7.17
CA LEU A 540 20.95 -17.79 -5.97
C LEU A 540 19.88 -17.34 -4.95
N ALA A 541 19.74 -16.04 -4.73
CA ALA A 541 18.73 -15.41 -3.88
C ALA A 541 17.30 -15.78 -4.31
N THR A 542 17.03 -15.74 -5.61
CA THR A 542 15.74 -16.13 -6.20
C THR A 542 15.46 -17.61 -5.98
N ALA A 543 16.47 -18.48 -6.17
CA ALA A 543 16.32 -19.90 -5.92
C ALA A 543 16.06 -20.20 -4.45
N VAL A 544 16.75 -19.52 -3.52
CA VAL A 544 16.56 -19.69 -2.07
C VAL A 544 15.16 -19.25 -1.65
N ARG A 545 14.68 -18.11 -2.15
CA ARG A 545 13.30 -17.65 -1.92
C ARG A 545 12.25 -18.61 -2.47
N ALA A 546 12.46 -19.15 -3.67
CA ALA A 546 11.54 -20.13 -4.27
C ALA A 546 11.48 -21.46 -3.50
N ALA A 547 12.52 -21.78 -2.72
CA ALA A 547 12.54 -22.97 -1.87
C ALA A 547 11.84 -22.77 -0.51
N GLY A 548 11.46 -21.54 -0.14
CA GLY A 548 10.74 -21.25 1.10
C GLY A 548 11.42 -21.82 2.36
N ALA A 549 10.62 -22.37 3.29
CA ALA A 549 11.10 -23.02 4.51
C ALA A 549 11.99 -24.25 4.24
N ASP A 550 11.96 -24.80 3.03
CA ASP A 550 12.82 -25.92 2.66
C ASP A 550 14.28 -25.51 2.46
N GLY A 551 14.51 -24.29 1.96
CA GLY A 551 15.81 -23.72 1.65
C GLY A 551 16.60 -24.48 0.58
N LEU A 552 17.78 -23.98 0.19
CA LEU A 552 18.70 -24.68 -0.73
C LEU A 552 19.86 -25.36 -0.02
N THR A 553 20.00 -26.65 -0.25
CA THR A 553 21.19 -27.43 0.11
C THR A 553 22.40 -27.09 -0.77
N GLY A 554 23.61 -27.35 -0.26
CA GLY A 554 24.84 -27.17 -1.04
C GLY A 554 24.87 -27.97 -2.36
N GLU A 555 24.17 -29.11 -2.43
CA GLU A 555 24.04 -29.88 -3.67
C GLU A 555 23.11 -29.20 -4.69
N GLN A 556 22.00 -28.61 -4.23
CA GLN A 556 21.12 -27.81 -5.08
C GLN A 556 21.83 -26.55 -5.59
N VAL A 557 22.65 -25.89 -4.77
CA VAL A 557 23.50 -24.77 -5.21
C VAL A 557 24.51 -25.24 -6.27
N ARG A 558 25.13 -26.42 -6.10
CA ARG A 558 26.00 -27.02 -7.12
C ARG A 558 25.24 -27.31 -8.42
N LYS A 559 24.00 -27.78 -8.34
CA LYS A 559 23.14 -28.05 -9.51
C LYS A 559 22.64 -26.77 -10.19
N LEU A 560 22.47 -25.68 -9.44
CA LEU A 560 22.11 -24.37 -9.96
C LEU A 560 23.27 -23.73 -10.74
N PHE A 561 24.51 -23.96 -10.29
CA PHE A 561 25.74 -23.44 -10.90
C PHE A 561 26.69 -24.55 -11.38
N LYS A 562 26.20 -25.46 -12.24
CA LYS A 562 26.95 -26.65 -12.71
C LYS A 562 28.33 -26.34 -13.31
N SER A 563 28.47 -25.21 -13.99
CA SER A 563 29.70 -24.77 -14.64
C SER A 563 30.62 -23.92 -13.75
N THR A 564 30.27 -23.71 -12.48
CA THR A 564 30.98 -22.81 -11.57
C THR A 564 31.83 -23.57 -10.56
N GLY A 565 33.11 -23.16 -10.44
CA GLY A 565 34.07 -23.75 -9.50
C GLY A 565 33.63 -23.65 -8.03
N LYS A 566 34.25 -24.43 -7.15
CA LYS A 566 33.91 -24.46 -5.72
C LYS A 566 34.14 -23.09 -5.04
N ALA A 567 35.29 -22.48 -5.28
CA ALA A 567 35.66 -21.18 -4.70
C ALA A 567 34.67 -20.07 -5.08
N GLU A 568 34.23 -20.04 -6.34
CA GLU A 568 33.27 -19.03 -6.78
C GLU A 568 31.87 -19.30 -6.20
N ARG A 569 31.43 -20.55 -6.05
CA ARG A 569 30.16 -20.86 -5.34
C ARG A 569 30.20 -20.47 -3.86
N GLU A 570 31.36 -20.61 -3.21
CA GLU A 570 31.57 -20.14 -1.84
C GLU A 570 31.50 -18.60 -1.76
N ARG A 571 32.11 -17.88 -2.72
CA ARG A 571 31.98 -16.41 -2.84
C ARG A 571 30.52 -15.99 -3.01
N LEU A 572 29.79 -16.62 -3.92
CA LEU A 572 28.37 -16.31 -4.18
C LEU A 572 27.50 -16.57 -2.95
N THR A 573 27.81 -17.62 -2.19
CA THR A 573 27.10 -17.95 -0.95
C THR A 573 27.40 -16.95 0.17
N ALA A 574 28.65 -16.51 0.30
CA ALA A 574 29.02 -15.47 1.26
C ALA A 574 28.33 -14.15 0.93
N ALA A 575 28.39 -13.72 -0.34
CA ALA A 575 27.72 -12.50 -0.80
C ALA A 575 26.19 -12.56 -0.64
N LEU A 576 25.58 -13.75 -0.75
CA LEU A 576 24.16 -13.93 -0.43
C LEU A 576 23.86 -13.72 1.05
N LEU A 577 24.71 -14.26 1.93
CA LEU A 577 24.53 -14.17 3.38
C LEU A 577 24.78 -12.75 3.92
N ASP A 578 25.47 -11.91 3.15
CA ASP A 578 25.61 -10.48 3.44
C ASP A 578 24.33 -9.69 3.09
N LEU A 579 23.39 -10.27 2.32
CA LEU A 579 22.08 -9.66 2.06
C LEU A 579 21.13 -9.87 3.25
N PRO A 580 20.30 -8.87 3.59
CA PRO A 580 19.33 -9.00 4.66
C PRO A 580 18.32 -10.12 4.39
N GLY A 581 17.95 -10.85 5.44
CA GLY A 581 16.97 -11.93 5.38
C GLY A 581 17.52 -13.29 4.94
N TYR A 582 18.77 -13.41 4.50
CA TYR A 582 19.36 -14.73 4.20
C TYR A 582 20.13 -15.26 5.39
N SER A 583 19.93 -16.55 5.68
CA SER A 583 20.62 -17.22 6.77
C SER A 583 21.09 -18.60 6.35
N ARG A 584 22.04 -19.12 7.13
CA ARG A 584 22.59 -20.45 6.96
C ARG A 584 22.16 -21.31 8.13
N THR A 585 21.26 -22.26 7.88
CA THR A 585 20.72 -23.15 8.90
C THR A 585 21.20 -24.59 8.67
N GLN A 586 21.20 -25.41 9.71
CA GLN A 586 21.48 -26.84 9.59
C GLN A 586 20.17 -27.61 9.74
N LYS A 587 19.84 -28.46 8.77
CA LYS A 587 18.73 -29.41 8.88
C LYS A 587 19.23 -30.77 9.38
N PRO A 588 18.60 -31.34 10.43
CA PRO A 588 18.88 -32.70 10.84
C PRO A 588 18.48 -33.67 9.73
N THR A 589 19.36 -34.60 9.40
CA THR A 589 19.07 -35.72 8.51
C THR A 589 19.44 -37.01 9.23
N ALA A 590 19.06 -38.18 8.70
CA ALA A 590 19.43 -39.48 9.27
C ALA A 590 20.96 -39.75 9.28
N GLY A 591 21.77 -38.82 8.78
CA GLY A 591 23.24 -38.85 8.77
C GLY A 591 23.85 -37.51 9.24
N ARG A 592 24.93 -37.05 8.59
CA ARG A 592 25.57 -35.77 8.92
C ARG A 592 24.62 -34.60 8.59
N PRO A 593 24.39 -33.65 9.50
CA PRO A 593 23.48 -32.53 9.25
C PRO A 593 23.89 -31.74 8.00
N THR A 594 22.90 -31.43 7.17
CA THR A 594 23.10 -30.75 5.88
C THR A 594 22.92 -29.25 6.09
N THR A 595 23.86 -28.46 5.59
CA THR A 595 23.75 -27.01 5.58
C THR A 595 22.82 -26.53 4.48
N VAL A 596 21.88 -25.67 4.83
CA VAL A 596 20.86 -25.12 3.96
C VAL A 596 20.93 -23.60 4.00
N LEU A 597 20.81 -22.98 2.83
CA LEU A 597 20.58 -21.53 2.71
C LEU A 597 19.09 -21.29 2.75
N ALA A 598 18.63 -20.51 3.73
CA ALA A 598 17.24 -20.17 3.92
C ALA A 598 17.07 -18.66 3.80
N TYR A 599 15.86 -18.23 3.47
CA TYR A 599 15.44 -16.84 3.52
C TYR A 599 14.34 -16.73 4.57
N THR A 600 14.50 -15.82 5.52
CA THR A 600 13.62 -15.61 6.70
C THR A 600 13.06 -14.19 6.73
N GLY A 601 12.82 -13.59 5.56
CA GLY A 601 12.28 -12.23 5.46
C GLY A 601 11.24 -12.06 4.37
#